data_AF-X6G248-F1
#
_entry.id   AF-X6G248-F1
#
_cell.length_a   1.000
_cell.length_b   1.000
_cell.length_c   1.000
_cell.angle_alpha   90.00
_cell.angle_beta   90.00
_cell.angle_gamma   90.00
#
_symmetry.space_group_name_H-M   'P 1'
#
loop_
_entity.id
_entity.type
_entity.pdbx_description
1 polymer ?
#
loop_
_entity_poly.entity_id
_entity_poly.type
_entity_poly.pdbx_seq_one_letter_code
_entity_poly.pdbx_strand_id
1 'polypeptide(L)' 'MALKKEDTLEAKIRQDQLADLRTGLFVSMPISAILSGLIWAVQALSGSGFAAAIWFLVVNAINAARLALARYQLKNRAP' A
#
# COMPACT_ATOMS: atom_id res chain seq x y z
N MET A 1 -37.57 2.20 12.08
CA MET A 1 -36.58 3.31 12.23
C MET A 1 -35.23 2.81 12.75
N ALA A 2 -35.18 1.78 13.61
CA ALA A 2 -33.94 1.17 14.12
C ALA A 2 -33.07 0.49 13.03
N LEU A 3 -33.67 -0.30 12.13
CA LEU A 3 -32.96 -1.00 11.03
C LEU A 3 -32.12 -0.04 10.15
N LYS A 4 -32.70 1.10 9.79
CA LYS A 4 -32.03 2.13 8.96
C LYS A 4 -30.82 2.77 9.65
N LYS A 5 -30.78 2.70 10.99
CA LYS A 5 -29.73 3.26 11.85
C LYS A 5 -28.55 2.29 12.00
N GLU A 6 -28.84 0.99 12.05
CA GLU A 6 -27.83 -0.09 12.01
C GLU A 6 -27.14 -0.12 10.65
N ASP A 7 -27.89 -0.09 9.54
CA ASP A 7 -27.33 -0.03 8.18
C ASP A 7 -26.40 1.18 7.97
N THR A 8 -26.74 2.33 8.56
CA THR A 8 -25.92 3.55 8.46
C THR A 8 -24.69 3.52 9.37
N LEU A 9 -24.75 2.82 10.51
CA LEU A 9 -23.60 2.65 11.39
C LEU A 9 -22.58 1.69 10.78
N GLU A 10 -23.02 0.54 10.26
CA GLU A 10 -22.15 -0.43 9.61
C GLU A 10 -21.43 0.15 8.39
N ALA A 11 -22.14 0.95 7.58
CA ALA A 11 -21.54 1.66 6.45
C ALA A 11 -20.42 2.61 6.90
N LYS A 12 -20.62 3.33 8.01
CA LYS A 12 -19.61 4.23 8.60
C LYS A 12 -18.41 3.48 9.15
N ILE A 13 -18.64 2.36 9.85
CA ILE A 13 -17.55 1.51 10.38
C ILE A 13 -16.71 0.96 9.24
N ARG A 14 -17.32 0.43 8.17
CA ARG A 14 -16.57 -0.04 6.99
C ARG A 14 -15.79 1.08 6.33
N GLN A 15 -16.35 2.28 6.25
CA GLN A 15 -15.66 3.43 5.69
C GLN A 15 -14.42 3.79 6.52
N ASP A 16 -14.53 3.76 7.84
CA ASP A 16 -13.44 4.06 8.77
C ASP A 16 -12.32 2.99 8.69
N GLN A 17 -12.68 1.71 8.72
CA GLN A 17 -11.72 0.61 8.53
C GLN A 17 -11.00 0.68 7.19
N LEU A 18 -11.71 1.05 6.11
CA LEU A 18 -11.08 1.25 4.80
C LEU A 18 -10.15 2.46 4.80
N ALA A 19 -10.47 3.53 5.54
CA ALA A 19 -9.60 4.69 5.67
C ALA A 19 -8.33 4.36 6.47
N ASP A 20 -8.45 3.55 7.51
CA ASP A 20 -7.33 3.11 8.33
C ASP A 20 -6.41 2.15 7.57
N LEU A 21 -6.96 1.12 6.92
CA LEU A 21 -6.22 0.22 6.03
C LEU A 21 -5.52 0.99 4.91
N ARG A 22 -6.20 1.98 4.33
CA ARG A 22 -5.61 2.86 3.33
C ARG A 22 -4.42 3.62 3.90
N THR A 23 -4.55 4.22 5.08
CA THR A 23 -3.46 4.95 5.74
C THR A 23 -2.28 4.04 6.02
N GLY A 24 -2.50 2.85 6.57
CA GLY A 24 -1.47 1.84 6.78
C GLY A 24 -0.76 1.44 5.48
N LEU A 25 -1.51 1.32 4.38
CA LEU A 25 -0.97 1.02 3.05
C LEU A 25 -0.07 2.15 2.52
N PHE A 26 -0.47 3.42 2.70
CA PHE A 26 0.32 4.58 2.27
C PHE A 26 1.58 4.81 3.12
N VAL A 27 1.57 4.44 4.40
CA VAL A 27 2.74 4.56 5.29
C VAL A 27 3.73 3.41 5.09
N SER A 28 3.23 2.17 4.94
CA SER A 28 4.08 0.99 4.79
C SER A 28 4.80 0.90 3.44
N MET A 29 4.22 1.45 2.36
CA MET A 29 4.80 1.42 1.02
C MET A 29 6.15 2.17 0.90
N PRO A 30 6.28 3.44 1.32
CA PRO A 30 7.56 4.15 1.33
C PRO A 30 8.63 3.42 2.14
N ILE A 31 8.27 2.89 3.31
CA ILE A 31 9.19 2.12 4.17
C ILE A 31 9.69 0.88 3.42
N SER A 32 8.79 0.14 2.78
CA SER A 32 9.14 -1.03 1.96
C SER A 32 10.07 -0.68 0.81
N ALA A 33 9.80 0.41 0.08
CA ALA A 33 10.64 0.87 -1.02
C ALA A 33 12.06 1.22 -0.53
N ILE A 34 12.17 2.02 0.54
CA ILE A 34 13.46 2.40 1.15
C ILE A 34 14.23 1.15 1.59
N LEU A 35 13.59 0.25 2.35
CA LEU A 35 14.25 -0.95 2.85
C LEU A 35 14.72 -1.87 1.71
N SER A 36 13.88 -2.06 0.69
CA SER A 36 14.26 -2.85 -0.49
C SER A 36 15.44 -2.25 -1.26
N GLY A 37 15.50 -0.92 -1.36
CA GLY A 37 16.61 -0.19 -1.98
C GLY A 37 17.91 -0.33 -1.18
N LEU A 38 17.83 -0.25 0.16
CA LEU A 38 18.97 -0.48 1.04
C LEU A 38 19.52 -1.91 0.93
N ILE A 39 18.64 -2.92 0.88
CA ILE A 39 19.05 -4.32 0.67
C ILE A 39 19.77 -4.47 -0.67
N TRP A 40 19.22 -3.89 -1.73
CA TRP A 40 19.86 -3.94 -3.05
C TRP A 40 21.23 -3.26 -3.05
N ALA A 41 21.35 -2.08 -2.43
CA ALA A 41 22.62 -1.37 -2.32
C ALA A 41 23.69 -2.19 -1.59
N VAL A 42 23.33 -2.80 -0.45
CA VAL A 42 24.24 -3.68 0.31
C VAL A 42 24.67 -4.88 -0.55
N GLN A 43 23.74 -5.56 -1.20
CA GLN A 43 24.03 -6.74 -2.02
C GLN A 43 24.89 -6.41 -3.26
N ALA A 44 24.70 -5.24 -3.86
CA ALA A 44 25.52 -4.75 -4.95
C ALA A 44 26.98 -4.52 -4.48
N LEU A 45 27.16 -3.91 -3.30
CA LEU A 45 28.49 -3.70 -2.70
C LEU A 45 29.16 -5.01 -2.26
N SER A 46 28.38 -6.03 -1.88
CA SER A 46 28.88 -7.36 -1.52
C SER A 46 29.15 -8.28 -2.72
N GLY A 47 28.95 -7.82 -3.96
CA GLY A 47 29.22 -8.60 -5.18
C GLY A 47 28.14 -9.63 -5.56
N SER A 48 26.97 -9.63 -4.89
CA SER A 48 25.85 -10.56 -5.18
C SER A 48 24.52 -9.83 -5.43
N GLY A 49 24.56 -8.82 -6.31
CA GLY A 49 23.46 -7.89 -6.54
C GLY A 49 22.30 -8.38 -7.41
N PHE A 50 22.45 -9.46 -8.19
CA PHE A 50 21.44 -9.85 -9.20
C PHE A 50 20.12 -10.31 -8.59
N ALA A 51 20.14 -11.23 -7.62
CA ALA A 51 18.92 -11.68 -6.93
C ALA A 51 18.24 -10.53 -6.17
N ALA A 52 19.04 -9.64 -5.57
CA ALA A 52 18.53 -8.46 -4.88
C ALA A 52 17.89 -7.45 -5.84
N ALA A 53 18.42 -7.30 -7.07
CA ALA A 53 17.83 -6.46 -8.10
C ALA A 53 16.47 -7.00 -8.55
N ILE A 54 16.34 -8.31 -8.77
CA ILE A 54 15.06 -8.94 -9.10
C ILE A 54 14.05 -8.71 -7.96
N TRP A 55 14.47 -8.96 -6.71
CA TRP A 55 13.62 -8.75 -5.54
C TRP A 55 13.16 -7.28 -5.42
N PHE A 56 14.10 -6.35 -5.59
CA PHE A 56 13.81 -4.91 -5.59
C PHE A 56 12.76 -4.55 -6.65
N LEU A 57 12.91 -5.04 -7.89
CA LEU A 57 11.97 -4.80 -8.97
C LEU A 57 10.59 -5.36 -8.65
N VAL A 58 10.49 -6.60 -8.15
CA VAL A 58 9.21 -7.23 -7.80
C VAL A 58 8.49 -6.46 -6.69
N VAL A 59 9.19 -6.12 -5.60
CA VAL A 59 8.60 -5.39 -4.47
C VAL A 59 8.11 -4.01 -4.91
N ASN A 60 8.91 -3.28 -5.69
CA ASN A 60 8.53 -1.96 -6.17
C ASN A 60 7.40 -2.00 -7.21
N ALA A 61 7.33 -3.04 -8.05
CA ALA A 61 6.20 -3.23 -8.96
C ALA A 61 4.89 -3.48 -8.20
N ILE A 62 4.92 -4.32 -7.16
CA ILE A 62 3.75 -4.57 -6.30
C ILE A 62 3.32 -3.29 -5.57
N ASN A 63 4.27 -2.52 -5.03
CA ASN A 63 3.97 -1.25 -4.37
C ASN A 63 3.42 -0.22 -5.35
N ALA A 64 3.93 -0.15 -6.58
CA ALA A 64 3.38 0.72 -7.63
C ALA A 64 1.94 0.33 -7.98
N ALA A 65 1.64 -0.95 -8.13
CA ALA A 65 0.28 -1.43 -8.39
C ALA A 65 -0.69 -1.08 -7.23
N ARG A 66 -0.25 -1.26 -5.98
CA ARG A 66 -1.02 -0.85 -4.79
C ARG A 66 -1.28 0.66 -4.76
N LEU A 67 -0.27 1.47 -5.07
CA LEU A 67 -0.40 2.92 -5.14
C LEU A 67 -1.38 3.36 -6.25
N ALA A 68 -1.31 2.74 -7.43
CA ALA A 68 -2.22 2.99 -8.53
C ALA A 68 -3.67 2.64 -8.16
N LEU A 69 -3.89 1.49 -7.53
CA LEU A 69 -5.21 1.08 -7.04
C LEU A 69 -5.76 2.06 -5.99
N ALA A 70 -4.93 2.48 -5.04
CA ALA A 70 -5.34 3.43 -4.01
C ALA A 70 -5.68 4.82 -4.60
N ARG A 71 -4.92 5.28 -5.61
CA ARG A 71 -5.23 6.51 -6.37
C ARG A 71 -6.51 6.39 -7.20
N TYR A 72 -6.76 5.23 -7.81
CA TYR A 72 -8.00 4.98 -8.56
C TYR A 72 -9.23 5.03 -7.63
N GLN A 73 -9.16 4.36 -6.48
CA GLN A 73 -10.23 4.39 -5.48
C GLN A 73 -10.50 5.79 -4.93
N LEU A 74 -9.45 6.60 -4.76
CA LEU A 74 -9.55 8.01 -4.40
C LEU A 74 -10.30 8.84 -5.45
N LYS A 75 -9.89 8.72 -6.71
CA LYS A 75 -10.49 9.47 -7.83
C LYS A 75 -11.98 9.14 -7.98
N ASN A 76 -12.37 7.88 -7.78
CA ASN A 76 -13.75 7.44 -7.92
C ASN A 76 -14.62 7.70 -6.67
N ARG A 77 -14.04 8.23 -5.59
CA ARG A 77 -14.76 8.66 -4.37
C ARG A 77 -14.82 10.17 -4.20
N ALA A 78 -14.23 10.96 -5.09
CA ALA A 78 -14.39 12.42 -5.07
C ALA A 78 -15.84 12.78 -5.46
N PRO A 79 -16.49 13.72 -4.76
CA PRO A 79 -17.88 14.12 -5.01
C PRO A 79 -18.09 14.71 -6.40
#